data_AF-A0A9P9CFU6-F1
#
_entry.id   AF-A0A9P9CFU6-F1
#
_cell.length_a   1.000
_cell.length_b   1.000
_cell.length_c   1.000
_cell.angle_alpha   90.00
_cell.angle_beta   90.00
_cell.angle_gamma   90.00
#
_symmetry.space_group_name_H-M   'P 1'
#
loop_
_entity.id
_entity.type
_entity.pdbx_description
1 polymer ?
#
loop_
_entity_poly.entity_id
_entity_poly.type
_entity_poly.pdbx_seq_one_letter_code
_entity_poly.pdbx_strand_id
1 'polypeptide(L)'
;MSSQASSSAIASSSAQNTVSSPGVTNADSQALQAVPLPPPTRAEAEQARKDRTLAEFLLMLEDHEPLIPEEVTDYYLQRVGFESDDPLLKRLLSLAAQKFVSDIANDAYSHARVRTGAGAARGRPTGATRDKTKTVLTMEDLSAALNECGVHAKKPEFYM
;
A
#
# COMPACT_ATOMS: atom_id res chain seq x y z
N MET A 1 2.13 -41.15 56.94
CA MET A 1 1.23 -40.08 56.44
C MET A 1 1.27 -40.19 54.92
N SER A 2 0.60 -41.15 54.28
CA SER A 2 -0.87 -41.38 54.23
C SER A 2 -1.56 -40.23 53.47
N SER A 3 -2.31 -40.39 52.37
CA SER A 3 -2.81 -41.55 51.59
C SER A 3 -2.99 -41.12 50.10
N GLN A 4 -2.99 -41.97 49.05
CA GLN A 4 -4.14 -42.73 48.49
C GLN A 4 -5.50 -41.98 48.51
N ALA A 5 -6.46 -42.08 47.59
CA ALA A 5 -6.74 -42.89 46.37
C ALA A 5 -7.98 -42.29 45.64
N SER A 6 -8.48 -42.68 44.44
CA SER A 6 -7.95 -43.33 43.22
C SER A 6 -9.10 -43.46 42.17
N SER A 7 -8.78 -43.49 40.86
CA SER A 7 -9.64 -44.08 39.78
C SER A 7 -10.95 -43.33 39.39
N SER A 8 -11.56 -43.50 38.21
CA SER A 8 -11.63 -44.71 37.37
C SER A 8 -11.79 -44.45 35.87
N ALA A 9 -11.13 -45.32 35.10
CA ALA A 9 -11.47 -45.71 33.74
C ALA A 9 -12.81 -46.46 33.66
N ILE A 10 -13.42 -46.44 32.47
CA ILE A 10 -14.29 -47.52 31.96
C ILE A 10 -13.93 -47.82 30.50
N ALA A 11 -14.15 -49.06 30.08
CA ALA A 11 -13.55 -49.64 28.88
C ALA A 11 -14.57 -50.04 27.80
N SER A 12 -14.08 -50.07 26.56
CA SER A 12 -14.34 -51.06 25.50
C SER A 12 -15.73 -51.68 25.33
N SER A 13 -16.27 -51.58 24.11
CA SER A 13 -16.92 -52.74 23.47
C SER A 13 -16.72 -52.71 21.95
N SER A 14 -16.22 -53.82 21.41
CA SER A 14 -16.01 -54.08 20.00
C SER A 14 -17.17 -54.88 19.39
N ALA A 15 -17.52 -54.62 18.13
CA ALA A 15 -18.34 -55.51 17.33
C ALA A 15 -17.77 -55.62 15.90
N GLN A 16 -17.24 -56.79 15.55
CA GLN A 16 -17.04 -57.19 14.17
C GLN A 16 -18.41 -57.50 13.55
N ASN A 17 -18.57 -57.27 12.24
CA ASN A 17 -19.07 -58.36 11.41
C ASN A 17 -18.53 -58.30 9.98
N THR A 18 -18.43 -59.46 9.36
CA THR A 18 -17.77 -59.75 8.08
C THR A 18 -18.77 -60.03 6.96
N VAL A 19 -18.26 -60.11 5.71
CA VAL A 19 -18.66 -61.03 4.59
C VAL A 19 -19.01 -60.36 3.23
N SER A 20 -18.27 -60.81 2.20
CA SER A 20 -18.57 -60.87 0.75
C SER A 20 -18.59 -59.65 -0.19
N SER A 21 -17.70 -59.72 -1.19
CA SER A 21 -17.95 -59.39 -2.62
C SER A 21 -18.43 -60.67 -3.36
N PRO A 22 -18.74 -60.71 -4.69
CA PRO A 22 -18.74 -59.64 -5.72
C PRO A 22 -19.99 -59.60 -6.66
N GLY A 23 -20.06 -58.59 -7.56
CA GLY A 23 -20.51 -58.80 -8.95
C GLY A 23 -21.76 -58.05 -9.46
N VAL A 24 -21.54 -57.09 -10.40
CA VAL A 24 -22.37 -56.63 -11.56
C VAL A 24 -23.89 -56.35 -11.37
N THR A 25 -24.50 -55.25 -11.86
CA THR A 25 -24.39 -54.60 -13.19
C THR A 25 -24.77 -53.10 -13.25
N ASN A 26 -24.10 -52.34 -14.14
CA ASN A 26 -24.56 -51.22 -14.98
C ASN A 26 -25.03 -49.84 -14.42
N ALA A 27 -24.58 -48.79 -15.13
CA ALA A 27 -25.05 -47.39 -15.21
C ALA A 27 -25.12 -46.59 -13.88
N ASP A 28 -24.28 -45.57 -13.63
CA ASP A 28 -24.08 -44.40 -14.47
C ASP A 28 -22.67 -43.81 -14.37
N SER A 29 -22.04 -43.54 -15.53
CA SER A 29 -20.83 -42.73 -15.62
C SER A 29 -21.18 -41.24 -15.74
N GLN A 30 -21.70 -40.64 -14.66
CA GLN A 30 -21.77 -39.18 -14.59
C GLN A 30 -20.37 -38.61 -14.37
N ALA A 31 -19.72 -38.25 -15.48
CA ALA A 31 -18.57 -37.38 -15.44
C ALA A 31 -18.94 -36.09 -14.70
N LEU A 32 -18.18 -35.77 -13.65
CA LEU A 32 -18.22 -34.46 -13.00
C LEU A 32 -17.71 -33.43 -14.02
N GLN A 33 -18.64 -32.86 -14.80
CA GLN A 33 -18.34 -31.81 -15.75
C GLN A 33 -17.81 -30.61 -14.96
N ALA A 34 -16.54 -30.28 -15.18
CA ALA A 34 -15.96 -29.04 -14.70
C ALA A 34 -16.78 -27.88 -15.27
N VAL A 35 -17.44 -27.13 -14.39
CA VAL A 35 -18.17 -25.90 -14.76
C VAL A 35 -17.19 -24.96 -15.48
N PRO A 36 -17.43 -24.61 -16.75
CA PRO A 36 -16.58 -23.64 -17.42
C PRO A 36 -16.74 -22.29 -16.74
N LEU A 37 -15.70 -21.86 -16.03
CA LEU A 37 -15.61 -20.51 -15.49
C LEU A 37 -15.79 -19.51 -16.65
N PRO A 38 -16.70 -18.52 -16.54
CA PRO A 38 -16.84 -17.50 -17.56
C PRO A 38 -15.50 -16.76 -17.72
N PRO A 39 -15.14 -16.32 -18.95
CA PRO A 39 -13.91 -15.57 -19.16
C PRO A 39 -13.95 -14.31 -18.28
N PRO A 40 -12.83 -13.96 -17.60
CA PRO A 40 -12.80 -12.82 -16.69
C PRO A 40 -13.23 -11.56 -17.44
N THR A 41 -14.13 -10.80 -16.84
CA THR A 41 -14.54 -9.51 -17.39
C THR A 41 -13.31 -8.61 -17.51
N ARG A 42 -13.35 -7.66 -18.45
CA ARG A 42 -12.21 -6.77 -18.72
C ARG A 42 -11.72 -6.04 -17.46
N ALA A 43 -12.63 -5.75 -16.52
CA ALA A 43 -12.31 -5.14 -15.22
C ALA A 43 -11.55 -6.10 -14.29
N GLU A 44 -11.99 -7.36 -14.16
CA GLU A 44 -11.30 -8.38 -13.35
C GLU A 44 -9.90 -8.68 -13.89
N ALA A 45 -9.75 -8.76 -15.22
CA ALA A 45 -8.46 -8.94 -15.88
C ALA A 45 -7.52 -7.73 -15.70
N GLU A 46 -8.05 -6.53 -15.50
CA GLU A 46 -7.26 -5.33 -15.18
C GLU A 46 -6.89 -5.29 -13.69
N GLN A 47 -7.81 -5.68 -12.80
CA GLN A 47 -7.54 -5.77 -11.36
C GLN A 47 -6.47 -6.82 -11.06
N ALA A 48 -6.56 -8.03 -11.61
CA ALA A 48 -5.54 -9.07 -11.45
C ALA A 48 -4.15 -8.64 -11.94
N ARG A 49 -4.07 -7.74 -12.93
CA ARG A 49 -2.80 -7.12 -13.34
C ARG A 49 -2.29 -6.13 -12.31
N LYS A 50 -3.16 -5.28 -11.74
CA LYS A 50 -2.82 -4.34 -10.66
C LYS A 50 -2.33 -5.08 -9.42
N ASP A 51 -3.04 -6.13 -9.00
CA ASP A 51 -2.69 -6.95 -7.84
C ASP A 51 -1.33 -7.63 -8.04
N ARG A 52 -1.07 -8.16 -9.25
CA ARG A 52 0.26 -8.69 -9.62
C ARG A 52 1.34 -7.61 -9.54
N THR A 53 1.12 -6.43 -10.12
CA THR A 53 2.11 -5.34 -10.04
C THR A 53 2.31 -4.81 -8.63
N LEU A 54 1.30 -4.90 -7.77
CA LEU A 54 1.40 -4.54 -6.35
C LEU A 54 2.24 -5.56 -5.58
N ALA A 55 2.04 -6.87 -5.82
CA ALA A 55 2.88 -7.91 -5.22
C ALA A 55 4.35 -7.79 -5.68
N GLU A 56 4.59 -7.53 -6.97
CA GLU A 56 5.91 -7.23 -7.52
C GLU A 56 6.52 -5.96 -6.88
N PHE A 57 5.70 -4.93 -6.58
CA PHE A 57 6.14 -3.71 -5.89
C PHE A 57 6.45 -3.91 -4.41
N LEU A 58 5.65 -4.70 -3.68
CA LEU A 58 5.92 -5.00 -2.26
C LEU A 58 7.22 -5.80 -2.10
N LEU A 59 7.50 -6.75 -3.01
CA LEU A 59 8.80 -7.45 -3.06
C LEU A 59 9.97 -6.47 -3.26
N MET A 60 9.81 -5.43 -4.11
CA MET A 60 10.85 -4.40 -4.29
C MET A 60 11.06 -3.51 -3.05
N LEU A 61 10.17 -3.51 -2.06
CA LEU A 61 10.34 -2.75 -0.80
C LEU A 61 11.17 -3.51 0.26
N GLU A 62 11.37 -4.83 0.11
CA GLU A 62 12.21 -5.63 1.02
C GLU A 62 13.68 -5.19 0.97
N ASP A 63 14.14 -4.67 -0.17
CA ASP A 63 15.52 -4.22 -0.40
C ASP A 63 15.69 -2.68 -0.37
N HIS A 64 14.61 -1.90 -0.27
CA HIS A 64 14.68 -0.44 -0.35
C HIS A 64 14.72 0.24 1.02
N GLU A 65 15.81 0.97 1.29
CA GLU A 65 15.94 1.81 2.47
C GLU A 65 15.27 3.18 2.22
N PRO A 66 14.21 3.57 2.96
CA PRO A 66 13.54 4.85 2.80
C PRO A 66 14.34 6.03 3.39
N LEU A 67 14.16 7.25 2.87
CA LEU A 67 14.79 8.48 3.42
C LEU A 67 14.36 8.80 4.87
N ILE A 68 13.18 8.34 5.28
CA ILE A 68 12.66 8.45 6.65
C ILE A 68 13.06 7.17 7.40
N PRO A 69 13.85 7.24 8.48
CA PRO A 69 14.21 6.07 9.29
C PRO A 69 13.00 5.37 9.93
N GLU A 70 13.09 4.05 10.12
CA GLU A 70 11.98 3.24 10.64
C GLU A 70 11.54 3.69 12.04
N GLU A 71 12.45 4.16 12.90
CA GLU A 71 12.15 4.64 14.26
C GLU A 71 11.27 5.90 14.26
N VAL A 72 11.39 6.75 13.23
CA VAL A 72 10.54 7.94 13.08
C VAL A 72 9.13 7.51 12.69
N THR A 73 9.02 6.54 11.79
CA THR A 73 7.74 5.98 11.37
C THR A 73 7.05 5.25 12.54
N ASP A 74 7.78 4.47 13.33
CA ASP A 74 7.27 3.81 14.53
C ASP A 74 6.73 4.80 15.58
N TYR A 75 7.47 5.89 15.84
CA TYR A 75 7.00 6.94 16.74
C TYR A 75 5.66 7.55 16.29
N TYR A 76 5.50 7.83 14.99
CA TYR A 76 4.24 8.37 14.47
C TYR A 76 3.11 7.35 14.44
N LEU A 77 3.40 6.06 14.22
CA LEU A 77 2.42 4.96 14.31
C LEU A 77 1.93 4.81 15.75
N GLN A 78 2.82 4.71 16.73
CA GLN A 78 2.48 4.64 18.16
C GLN A 78 1.63 5.84 18.59
N ARG A 79 1.94 7.04 18.09
CA ARG A 79 1.17 8.27 18.37
C ARG A 79 -0.27 8.24 17.85
N VAL A 80 -0.57 7.46 16.80
CA VAL A 80 -1.95 7.24 16.32
C VAL A 80 -2.61 6.00 16.93
N GLY A 81 -1.94 5.30 17.85
CA GLY A 81 -2.44 4.09 18.50
C GLY A 81 -2.34 2.84 17.62
N PHE A 82 -1.41 2.83 16.65
CA PHE A 82 -1.15 1.68 15.78
C PHE A 82 0.28 1.18 15.99
N GLU A 83 0.45 -0.13 16.08
CA GLU A 83 1.75 -0.77 16.26
C GLU A 83 1.86 -1.95 15.28
N SER A 84 3.03 -2.16 14.71
CA SER A 84 3.28 -3.24 13.74
C SER A 84 4.76 -3.56 13.63
N ASP A 85 5.09 -4.84 13.73
CA ASP A 85 6.46 -5.34 13.62
C ASP A 85 6.90 -5.60 12.18
N ASP A 86 6.00 -5.50 11.20
CA ASP A 86 6.28 -5.75 9.79
C ASP A 86 7.10 -4.59 9.16
N PRO A 87 8.38 -4.82 8.76
CA PRO A 87 9.20 -3.80 8.13
C PRO A 87 8.66 -3.37 6.76
N LEU A 88 7.93 -4.24 6.04
CA LEU A 88 7.32 -3.86 4.75
C LEU A 88 6.29 -2.76 4.93
N LEU A 89 5.46 -2.86 5.97
CA LEU A 89 4.46 -1.83 6.29
C LEU A 89 5.13 -0.49 6.65
N LYS A 90 6.18 -0.53 7.48
CA LYS A 90 6.95 0.68 7.86
C LYS A 90 7.56 1.36 6.64
N ARG A 91 8.17 0.59 5.74
CA ARG A 91 8.81 1.12 4.52
C ARG A 91 7.80 1.60 3.49
N LEU A 92 6.71 0.88 3.28
CA LEU A 92 5.59 1.31 2.42
C LEU A 92 5.02 2.65 2.88
N LEU A 93 4.75 2.80 4.19
CA LEU A 93 4.26 4.05 4.77
C LEU A 93 5.27 5.19 4.62
N SER A 94 6.55 4.90 4.90
CA SER A 94 7.65 5.87 4.77
C SER A 94 7.80 6.37 3.34
N LEU A 95 7.73 5.47 2.34
CA LEU A 95 7.82 5.81 0.93
C LEU A 95 6.56 6.54 0.44
N ALA A 96 5.37 6.16 0.92
CA ALA A 96 4.12 6.88 0.61
C ALA A 96 4.16 8.33 1.12
N ALA A 97 4.68 8.56 2.34
CA ALA A 97 4.90 9.89 2.90
C ALA A 97 5.92 10.70 2.09
N GLN A 98 7.04 10.08 1.69
CA GLN A 98 8.05 10.73 0.82
C GLN A 98 7.48 11.10 -0.54
N LYS A 99 6.69 10.22 -1.16
CA LYS A 99 5.98 10.50 -2.40
C LYS A 99 5.01 11.67 -2.23
N PHE A 100 4.19 11.67 -1.19
CA PHE A 100 3.23 12.74 -0.92
C PHE A 100 3.90 14.11 -0.79
N VAL A 101 5.00 14.21 -0.03
CA VAL A 101 5.78 15.45 0.09
C VAL A 101 6.44 15.84 -1.25
N SER A 102 6.92 14.86 -2.02
CA SER A 102 7.52 15.09 -3.34
C SER A 102 6.51 15.60 -4.37
N ASP A 103 5.28 15.07 -4.36
CA ASP A 103 4.21 15.51 -5.27
C ASP A 103 3.85 16.97 -4.97
N ILE A 104 3.61 17.34 -3.69
CA ILE A 104 3.40 18.75 -3.27
C ILE A 104 4.58 19.66 -3.67
N ALA A 105 5.82 19.19 -3.52
CA ALA A 105 7.00 19.96 -3.88
C ALA A 105 7.11 20.19 -5.40
N ASN A 106 6.69 19.22 -6.22
CA ASN A 106 6.64 19.35 -7.68
C ASN A 106 5.57 20.37 -8.11
N ASP A 107 4.39 20.34 -7.49
CA ASP A 107 3.30 21.27 -7.79
C ASP A 107 3.68 22.71 -7.39
N ALA A 108 4.21 22.90 -6.18
CA ALA A 108 4.74 24.19 -5.72
C ALA A 108 5.91 24.69 -6.61
N TYR A 109 6.80 23.82 -7.06
CA TYR A 109 7.86 24.17 -8.01
C TYR A 109 7.28 24.61 -9.36
N SER A 110 6.17 24.01 -9.81
CA SER A 110 5.50 24.41 -11.04
C SER A 110 4.97 25.85 -10.96
N HIS A 111 4.30 26.23 -9.86
CA HIS A 111 3.85 27.60 -9.61
C HIS A 111 5.02 28.57 -9.54
N ALA A 112 6.07 28.23 -8.76
CA ALA A 112 7.27 29.07 -8.62
C ALA A 112 7.98 29.31 -9.97
N ARG A 113 8.02 28.31 -10.85
CA ARG A 113 8.63 28.38 -12.19
C ARG A 113 7.80 29.20 -13.18
N VAL A 114 6.47 29.20 -13.06
CA VAL A 114 5.58 30.07 -13.85
C VAL A 114 5.72 31.52 -13.37
N ARG A 115 5.62 31.76 -12.06
CA ARG A 115 5.76 33.08 -11.41
C ARG A 115 7.11 33.75 -11.71
N THR A 116 8.20 32.99 -11.70
CA THR A 116 9.55 33.52 -12.03
C THR A 116 9.80 33.70 -13.53
N GLY A 117 8.83 33.39 -14.41
CA GLY A 117 8.93 33.55 -15.86
C GLY A 117 9.87 32.54 -16.56
N ALA A 118 10.54 31.67 -15.80
CA ALA A 118 11.49 30.68 -16.32
C ALA A 118 10.84 29.68 -17.29
N GLY A 119 9.54 29.40 -17.14
CA GLY A 119 8.77 28.54 -18.05
C GLY A 119 8.26 29.23 -19.34
N ALA A 120 8.15 30.55 -19.36
CA ALA A 120 7.46 31.29 -20.44
C ALA A 120 8.38 31.83 -21.54
N ALA A 121 9.71 31.76 -21.36
CA ALA A 121 10.69 32.39 -22.25
C ALA A 121 10.98 31.62 -23.56
N ARG A 122 9.93 31.13 -24.24
CA ARG A 122 9.98 30.50 -25.58
C ARG A 122 10.02 31.50 -26.74
N GLY A 123 10.08 32.82 -26.49
CA GLY A 123 9.93 33.84 -27.55
C GLY A 123 10.69 35.16 -27.40
N ARG A 124 11.60 35.36 -26.42
CA ARG A 124 12.38 36.61 -26.34
C ARG A 124 13.85 36.39 -25.93
N PRO A 125 14.81 36.85 -26.75
CA PRO A 125 16.22 36.87 -26.37
C PRO A 125 16.50 38.13 -25.53
N THR A 126 16.45 37.98 -24.22
CA THR A 126 17.11 38.91 -23.28
C THR A 126 18.15 38.10 -22.51
N GLY A 127 19.36 38.01 -23.06
CA GLY A 127 20.49 37.42 -22.35
C GLY A 127 21.04 38.40 -21.32
N ALA A 128 21.04 38.00 -20.04
CA ALA A 128 21.81 38.59 -18.93
C ALA A 128 21.44 37.98 -17.55
N THR A 129 20.24 37.44 -17.40
CA THR A 129 19.61 37.18 -16.08
C THR A 129 19.06 35.77 -15.84
N ARG A 130 19.04 34.86 -16.83
CA ARG A 130 18.48 33.51 -16.65
C ARG A 130 19.23 32.67 -15.61
N ASP A 131 20.55 32.80 -15.52
CA ASP A 131 21.39 31.98 -14.63
C ASP A 131 21.38 32.43 -13.16
N LYS A 132 20.60 33.47 -12.82
CA LYS A 132 20.62 34.13 -11.50
C LYS A 132 19.28 34.07 -10.76
N THR A 133 18.18 33.86 -11.47
CA THR A 133 16.85 33.63 -10.86
C THR A 133 16.76 32.21 -10.32
N LYS A 134 17.40 31.96 -9.17
CA LYS A 134 17.18 30.75 -8.38
C LYS A 134 15.69 30.67 -8.03
N THR A 135 15.05 29.55 -8.33
CA THR A 135 13.66 29.31 -7.89
C THR A 135 13.64 29.22 -6.37
N VAL A 136 12.86 30.10 -5.73
CA VAL A 136 12.64 30.12 -4.28
C VAL A 136 11.21 29.72 -4.00
N LEU A 137 11.03 28.74 -3.11
CA LEU A 137 9.72 28.34 -2.60
C LEU A 137 9.14 29.47 -1.73
N THR A 138 8.03 30.05 -2.16
CA THR A 138 7.34 31.11 -1.40
C THR A 138 6.03 30.60 -0.79
N MET A 139 5.49 31.36 0.18
CA MET A 139 4.18 31.04 0.76
C MET A 139 3.05 31.06 -0.28
N GLU A 140 3.17 31.88 -1.33
CA GLU A 140 2.19 31.95 -2.43
C GLU A 140 2.14 30.60 -3.17
N ASP A 141 3.29 30.15 -3.69
CA ASP A 141 3.42 28.89 -4.44
C ASP A 141 2.98 27.67 -3.62
N LEU A 142 3.36 27.64 -2.34
CA LEU A 142 3.00 26.55 -1.42
C LEU A 142 1.51 26.58 -1.07
N SER A 143 0.92 27.76 -0.89
CA SER A 143 -0.52 27.88 -0.61
C SER A 143 -1.37 27.46 -1.81
N ALA A 144 -0.90 27.69 -3.04
CA ALA A 144 -1.56 27.21 -4.25
C ALA A 144 -1.60 25.67 -4.28
N ALA A 145 -0.43 25.03 -4.21
CA ALA A 145 -0.31 23.57 -4.21
C ALA A 145 -1.11 22.90 -3.07
N LEU A 146 -1.05 23.45 -1.86
CA LEU A 146 -1.79 22.92 -0.72
C LEU A 146 -3.32 23.06 -0.87
N ASN A 147 -3.83 24.13 -1.50
CA ASN A 147 -5.25 24.27 -1.76
C ASN A 147 -5.78 23.20 -2.74
N GLU A 148 -4.98 22.77 -3.71
CA GLU A 148 -5.33 21.66 -4.61
C GLU A 148 -5.40 20.32 -3.85
N CYS A 149 -4.58 20.14 -2.82
CA CYS A 149 -4.68 19.03 -1.86
C CYS A 149 -5.78 19.20 -0.79
N GLY A 150 -6.58 20.27 -0.82
CA GLY A 150 -7.62 20.56 0.17
C GLY A 150 -7.12 21.11 1.53
N VAL A 151 -5.87 21.57 1.62
CA VAL A 151 -5.23 22.09 2.84
C VAL A 151 -5.11 23.61 2.77
N HIS A 152 -5.81 24.32 3.66
CA HIS A 152 -5.81 25.79 3.68
C HIS A 152 -4.68 26.40 4.53
N ALA A 153 -3.54 26.68 3.89
CA ALA A 153 -2.40 27.35 4.51
C ALA A 153 -2.38 28.88 4.28
N LYS A 154 -3.30 29.63 4.89
CA LYS A 154 -3.26 31.11 4.89
C LYS A 154 -2.42 31.65 6.04
N LYS A 155 -1.18 32.06 5.74
CA LYS A 155 -0.38 32.90 6.66
C LYS A 155 -0.73 34.39 6.42
N PRO A 156 -1.18 35.15 7.43
CA PRO A 156 -1.33 36.60 7.29
C PRO A 156 0.06 37.26 7.17
N GLU A 157 0.19 38.26 6.29
CA GLU A 157 1.48 38.94 6.08
C GLU A 157 1.89 39.85 7.24
N PHE A 158 0.92 40.32 8.02
CA PHE A 158 1.12 41.11 9.22
C PHE A 158 0.07 40.74 10.29
N TYR A 159 0.44 40.86 11.56
CA TYR A 159 -0.52 40.89 12.66
C TYR A 159 -1.09 42.30 12.79
N MET A 160 -2.41 42.39 12.97
CA MET A 160 -3.14 43.57 13.43
C MET A 160 -3.99 43.15 14.63
#